data_AF-A0A2W6BLY1-F1
#
_entry.id   AF-A0A2W6BLY1-F1
#
_cell.length_a   1.000
_cell.length_b   1.000
_cell.length_c   1.000
_cell.angle_alpha   90.00
_cell.angle_beta   90.00
_cell.angle_gamma   90.00
#
_symmetry.space_group_name_H-M   'P 1'
#
loop_
_entity.id
_entity.type
_entity.pdbx_description
1 polymer ?
#
loop_
_entity_poly.entity_id
_entity_poly.type
_entity_poly.pdbx_seq_one_letter_code
_entity_poly.pdbx_strand_id
1 'polypeptide(L)'
;MLCRSPTRTGTTGTRRLLIEHTKVKPAVLVLGAAALLAGRLAGRNYRRLPLASSEPRAGNHSVSVIIPARDEAKTLPLLLESLARLSPCPAEIIVVDDGSSDGTGEVARGFGALVVRIETIP
;
A
#
# COMPACT_ATOMS: atom_id res chain seq x y z
N MET A 1 -1.03 -56.63 68.94
CA MET A 1 -1.91 -55.48 69.26
C MET A 1 -2.85 -55.30 68.08
N LEU A 2 -4.14 -55.56 68.28
CA LEU A 2 -5.18 -55.48 67.25
C LEU A 2 -5.24 -54.07 66.67
N CYS A 3 -5.44 -53.94 65.36
CA CYS A 3 -6.62 -53.21 64.91
C CYS A 3 -7.02 -53.59 63.48
N ARG A 4 -8.33 -53.59 63.29
CA ARG A 4 -9.08 -54.11 62.16
C ARG A 4 -8.96 -53.22 60.91
N SER A 5 -9.18 -53.86 59.77
CA SER A 5 -9.71 -53.37 58.48
C SER A 5 -11.03 -52.55 58.64
N PRO A 6 -11.71 -52.01 57.59
CA PRO A 6 -11.42 -52.00 56.14
C PRO A 6 -11.85 -50.72 55.35
N THR A 7 -11.67 -50.79 54.01
CA THR A 7 -12.48 -50.21 52.90
C THR A 7 -12.58 -48.69 52.69
N ARG A 8 -12.18 -48.21 51.49
CA ARG A 8 -13.13 -47.71 50.48
C ARG A 8 -12.55 -47.66 49.07
N THR A 9 -13.44 -47.99 48.15
CA THR A 9 -13.43 -48.16 46.69
C THR A 9 -13.12 -46.90 45.86
N GLY A 10 -12.70 -47.13 44.60
CA GLY A 10 -13.08 -46.27 43.47
C GLY A 10 -11.94 -45.88 42.53
N THR A 11 -11.65 -46.67 41.50
CA THR A 11 -11.98 -46.44 40.07
C THR A 11 -11.37 -45.20 39.37
N THR A 12 -10.42 -45.50 38.47
CA THR A 12 -10.33 -45.02 37.08
C THR A 12 -10.18 -43.51 36.82
N GLY A 13 -8.93 -43.04 36.78
CA GLY A 13 -8.54 -41.75 36.19
C GLY A 13 -8.01 -41.90 34.76
N THR A 14 -8.90 -41.93 33.77
CA THR A 14 -8.56 -41.59 32.38
C THR A 14 -9.06 -40.18 32.12
N ARG A 15 -8.19 -39.30 31.60
CA ARG A 15 -8.45 -38.36 30.49
C ARG A 15 -7.33 -37.32 30.33
N ARG A 16 -6.45 -37.67 29.39
CA ARG A 16 -5.84 -36.83 28.35
C ARG A 16 -6.44 -35.41 28.31
N LEU A 17 -5.61 -34.39 28.61
CA LEU A 17 -5.94 -32.98 28.44
C LEU A 17 -6.32 -32.72 26.98
N LEU A 18 -7.59 -32.36 26.76
CA LEU A 18 -8.11 -31.81 25.53
C LEU A 18 -7.81 -30.30 25.54
N ILE A 19 -6.94 -29.87 24.65
CA ILE A 19 -6.70 -28.45 24.36
C ILE A 19 -8.04 -27.85 23.92
N GLU A 20 -8.59 -26.95 24.74
CA GLU A 20 -9.80 -26.21 24.37
C GLU A 20 -9.48 -25.29 23.19
N HIS A 21 -9.94 -25.72 22.01
CA HIS A 21 -10.02 -24.89 20.82
C HIS A 21 -10.96 -23.71 21.10
N THR A 22 -10.43 -22.50 21.11
CA THR A 22 -11.19 -21.25 21.06
C THR A 22 -12.05 -21.27 19.78
N LYS A 23 -13.31 -21.67 19.93
CA LYS A 23 -14.29 -21.74 18.85
C LYS A 23 -14.67 -20.32 18.44
N VAL A 24 -13.95 -19.76 17.46
CA VAL A 24 -14.37 -18.52 16.78
C VAL A 24 -15.79 -18.74 16.28
N LYS A 25 -16.76 -17.97 16.81
CA LYS A 25 -18.18 -18.12 16.44
C LYS A 25 -18.32 -17.77 14.95
N PRO A 26 -19.09 -18.54 14.15
CA PRO A 26 -19.20 -18.31 12.70
C PRO A 26 -19.68 -16.88 12.36
N ALA A 27 -20.44 -16.25 13.25
CA ALA A 27 -20.84 -14.85 13.11
C ALA A 27 -19.66 -13.86 13.04
N VAL A 28 -18.58 -14.08 13.81
CA VAL A 28 -17.39 -13.21 13.81
C VAL A 28 -16.64 -13.30 12.49
N LEU A 29 -16.60 -14.49 11.88
CA LEU A 29 -16.00 -14.71 10.56
C LEU A 29 -16.79 -13.99 9.46
N VAL A 30 -18.13 -14.04 9.54
CA VAL A 30 -19.04 -13.39 8.57
C VAL A 30 -18.94 -11.87 8.66
N LEU A 31 -18.88 -11.29 9.86
CA LEU A 31 -18.69 -9.84 10.04
C LEU A 31 -17.33 -9.37 9.50
N GLY A 32 -16.26 -10.12 9.76
CA GLY A 32 -14.93 -9.80 9.22
C GLY A 32 -14.88 -9.86 7.69
N ALA A 33 -15.48 -10.89 7.08
CA ALA A 33 -15.57 -11.02 5.63
C ALA A 33 -16.43 -9.91 4.99
N ALA A 34 -17.56 -9.54 5.62
CA ALA A 34 -18.42 -8.45 5.15
C ALA A 34 -17.71 -7.09 5.22
N ALA A 35 -16.94 -6.82 6.26
CA ALA A 35 -16.15 -5.59 6.38
C ALA A 35 -15.06 -5.48 5.30
N LEU A 36 -14.36 -6.58 5.00
CA LEU A 36 -13.37 -6.63 3.91
C LEU A 36 -14.03 -6.43 2.53
N LEU A 37 -15.18 -7.05 2.30
CA LEU A 37 -15.93 -6.90 1.05
C LEU A 37 -16.46 -5.47 0.87
N ALA A 38 -17.05 -4.90 1.92
CA ALA A 38 -17.51 -3.51 1.95
C ALA A 38 -16.35 -2.53 1.76
N GLY A 39 -15.18 -2.79 2.36
CA GLY A 39 -13.96 -2.01 2.16
C GLY A 39 -13.45 -2.05 0.71
N ARG A 40 -13.53 -3.20 0.02
CA ARG A 40 -13.16 -3.31 -1.41
C ARG A 40 -14.17 -2.63 -2.34
N LEU A 41 -15.46 -2.67 -2.00
CA LEU A 41 -16.53 -2.00 -2.74
C LEU A 41 -16.47 -0.47 -2.54
N ALA A 42 -16.33 -0.01 -1.29
CA ALA A 42 -16.18 1.41 -0.97
C ALA A 42 -14.84 2.00 -1.44
N GLY A 43 -13.76 1.20 -1.40
CA GLY A 43 -12.44 1.56 -1.90
C GLY A 43 -12.40 1.90 -3.40
N ARG A 44 -13.33 1.37 -4.21
CA ARG A 44 -13.48 1.77 -5.62
C ARG A 44 -14.01 3.19 -5.78
N ASN A 45 -14.77 3.71 -4.81
CA ASN A 45 -15.40 5.03 -4.89
C ASN A 45 -14.47 6.16 -4.42
N TYR A 46 -13.51 5.91 -3.53
CA TYR A 46 -12.54 6.94 -3.11
C TYR A 46 -11.57 7.38 -4.22
N ARG A 47 -11.50 6.64 -5.34
CA ARG A 47 -10.59 6.92 -6.46
C ARG A 47 -11.09 7.98 -7.44
N ARG A 48 -12.23 8.60 -7.16
CA ARG A 48 -12.84 9.62 -8.02
C ARG A 48 -13.21 10.81 -7.14
N LEU A 49 -12.19 11.58 -6.70
CA LEU A 49 -12.46 12.97 -6.37
C LEU A 49 -13.16 13.59 -7.58
N PRO A 50 -14.24 14.37 -7.42
CA PRO A 50 -14.83 15.10 -8.51
C PRO A 50 -13.76 16.03 -9.05
N LEU A 51 -13.11 15.64 -10.14
CA LEU A 51 -12.33 16.58 -10.93
C LEU A 51 -13.39 17.58 -11.37
N ALA A 52 -13.24 18.82 -10.89
CA ALA A 52 -14.08 19.92 -11.33
C ALA A 52 -14.22 19.81 -12.85
N SER A 53 -15.45 19.65 -13.32
CA SER A 53 -15.76 19.56 -14.73
C SER A 53 -15.27 20.84 -15.38
N SER A 54 -14.08 20.78 -15.94
CA SER A 54 -13.66 21.75 -16.92
C SER A 54 -14.55 21.44 -18.10
N GLU A 55 -15.57 22.27 -18.34
CA GLU A 55 -16.18 22.37 -19.67
C GLU A 55 -15.05 22.27 -20.69
N PRO A 56 -15.20 21.51 -21.80
CA PRO A 56 -14.17 21.43 -22.82
C PRO A 56 -13.96 22.83 -23.40
N ARG A 57 -13.13 23.65 -22.75
CA ARG A 57 -12.59 24.86 -23.32
C ARG A 57 -11.79 24.36 -24.50
N ALA A 58 -12.19 24.79 -25.70
CA ALA A 58 -11.52 24.53 -26.96
C ALA A 58 -10.15 25.23 -27.02
N GLY A 59 -9.34 25.05 -25.98
CA GLY A 59 -7.99 25.54 -25.85
C GLY A 59 -7.05 24.35 -25.71
N ASN A 60 -5.87 24.48 -26.30
CA ASN A 60 -4.77 23.54 -26.11
C ASN A 60 -4.31 23.64 -24.64
N HIS A 61 -4.85 22.78 -23.76
CA HIS A 61 -4.39 22.74 -22.37
C HIS A 61 -3.01 22.08 -22.34
N SER A 62 -1.98 22.86 -22.01
CA SER A 62 -0.64 22.36 -21.71
C SER A 62 -0.57 21.87 -20.27
N VAL A 63 0.11 20.73 -20.05
CA VAL A 63 0.30 20.14 -18.72
C VAL A 63 1.79 20.10 -18.39
N SER A 64 2.15 20.57 -17.20
CA SER A 64 3.47 20.39 -16.59
C SER A 64 3.44 19.18 -15.66
N VAL A 65 4.50 18.36 -15.67
CA VAL A 65 4.61 17.18 -14.80
C VAL A 65 5.74 17.37 -13.81
N ILE A 66 5.44 17.29 -12.52
CA ILE A 66 6.43 17.33 -11.43
C ILE A 66 6.61 15.92 -10.89
N ILE A 67 7.86 15.44 -10.86
CA ILE A 67 8.24 14.10 -10.42
C ILE A 67 9.17 14.23 -9.21
N PRO A 68 8.69 14.07 -7.96
CA PRO A 68 9.58 13.90 -6.82
C PRO A 68 10.35 12.57 -7.00
N ALA A 69 11.67 12.61 -6.84
CA ALA A 69 12.53 11.46 -7.03
C ALA A 69 13.62 11.40 -5.96
N ARG A 70 13.83 10.19 -5.39
CA ARG A 70 14.90 9.87 -4.46
C ARG A 70 15.39 8.45 -4.72
N ASP A 71 16.61 8.32 -5.22
CA ASP A 71 17.24 7.02 -5.50
C ASP A 71 16.41 6.12 -6.46
N GLU A 72 15.91 6.72 -7.54
CA GLU A 72 15.04 6.12 -8.57
C GLU A 72 15.78 5.92 -9.92
N ALA A 73 17.11 5.88 -9.96
CA ALA A 73 17.87 5.82 -11.23
C ALA A 73 17.50 4.62 -12.12
N LYS A 74 17.00 3.53 -11.53
CA LYS A 74 16.59 2.30 -12.26
C LYS A 74 15.17 2.35 -12.81
N THR A 75 14.29 3.13 -12.19
CA THR A 75 12.83 3.11 -12.39
C THR A 75 12.36 4.37 -13.11
N LEU A 76 13.00 5.51 -12.84
CA LEU A 76 12.72 6.80 -13.47
C LEU A 76 12.73 6.75 -15.01
N PRO A 77 13.66 6.04 -15.69
CA PRO A 77 13.63 5.91 -17.15
C PRO A 77 12.28 5.39 -17.69
N LEU A 78 11.70 4.38 -17.04
CA LEU A 78 10.43 3.78 -17.48
C LEU A 78 9.27 4.78 -17.42
N LEU A 79 9.26 5.64 -16.40
CA LEU A 79 8.27 6.71 -16.27
C LEU A 79 8.46 7.76 -17.36
N LEU A 80 9.70 8.24 -17.55
CA LEU A 80 10.02 9.28 -18.53
C LEU A 80 9.73 8.82 -19.97
N GLU A 81 10.05 7.57 -20.30
CA GLU A 81 9.67 6.96 -21.58
C GLU A 81 8.15 6.89 -21.76
N SER A 82 7.40 6.60 -20.70
CA SER A 82 5.94 6.58 -20.74
C SER A 82 5.35 7.96 -21.00
N LEU A 83 5.87 8.99 -20.32
CA LEU A 83 5.45 10.37 -20.50
C LEU A 83 5.76 10.89 -21.91
N ALA A 84 6.91 10.52 -22.48
CA ALA A 84 7.31 10.90 -23.84
C ALA A 84 6.37 10.35 -24.93
N ARG A 85 5.60 9.30 -24.64
CA ARG A 85 4.61 8.71 -25.57
C ARG A 85 3.22 9.33 -25.48
N LEU A 86 2.98 10.25 -24.55
CA LEU A 86 1.68 10.90 -24.40
C LEU A 86 1.42 11.88 -25.57
N SER A 87 0.15 12.02 -25.93
CA SER A 87 -0.32 12.99 -26.92
C SER A 87 -1.54 13.74 -26.37
N PRO A 88 -1.47 15.07 -26.20
CA PRO A 88 -0.27 15.90 -26.35
C PRO A 88 0.83 15.52 -25.34
N CYS A 89 2.09 15.73 -25.72
CA CYS A 89 3.23 15.59 -24.81
C CYS A 89 3.12 16.64 -23.68
N PRO A 90 3.58 16.35 -22.45
CA PRO A 90 3.75 17.37 -21.43
C PRO A 90 4.53 18.57 -21.96
N ALA A 91 4.12 19.77 -21.56
CA ALA A 91 4.83 21.00 -21.94
C ALA A 91 6.20 21.07 -21.27
N GLU A 92 6.32 20.55 -20.06
CA GLU A 92 7.57 20.41 -19.34
C GLU A 92 7.51 19.23 -18.37
N ILE A 93 8.67 18.65 -18.08
CA ILE A 93 8.86 17.62 -17.05
C ILE A 93 9.93 18.14 -16.09
N ILE A 94 9.55 18.25 -14.82
CA ILE A 94 10.40 18.73 -13.74
C ILE A 94 10.63 17.57 -12.77
N VAL A 95 11.87 17.11 -12.65
CA VAL A 95 12.26 16.12 -11.65
C VAL A 95 12.82 16.86 -10.44
N VAL A 96 12.20 16.65 -9.29
CA VAL A 96 12.66 17.20 -8.01
C VAL A 96 13.49 16.12 -7.32
N ASP A 97 14.81 16.26 -7.39
CA ASP A 97 15.77 15.34 -6.77
C ASP A 97 15.96 15.69 -5.29
N ASP A 98 15.40 14.88 -4.40
CA ASP A 98 15.45 15.06 -2.94
C ASP A 98 16.76 14.52 -2.34
N GLY A 99 17.90 14.77 -3.00
CA GLY A 99 19.21 14.35 -2.49
C GLY A 99 19.56 12.89 -2.77
N SER A 100 19.28 12.40 -3.99
CA SER A 100 19.67 11.06 -4.43
C SER A 100 21.19 10.87 -4.43
N SER A 101 21.58 9.61 -4.30
CA SER A 101 22.95 9.10 -4.23
C SER A 101 23.30 8.12 -5.36
N ASP A 102 22.31 7.70 -6.14
CA ASP A 102 22.41 6.63 -7.13
C ASP A 102 22.52 7.10 -8.59
N GLY A 103 22.60 8.41 -8.82
CA GLY A 103 22.61 8.98 -10.17
C GLY A 103 21.24 9.40 -10.73
N THR A 104 20.18 9.41 -9.91
CA THR A 104 18.81 9.77 -10.33
C THR A 104 18.74 11.09 -11.10
N GLY A 105 19.42 12.13 -10.62
CA GLY A 105 19.44 13.44 -11.26
C GLY A 105 20.11 13.42 -12.63
N GLU A 106 21.20 12.67 -12.80
CA GLU A 106 21.91 12.52 -14.06
C GLU A 106 21.05 11.77 -15.08
N VAL A 107 20.38 10.71 -14.64
CA VAL A 107 19.41 9.97 -15.46
C VAL A 107 18.29 10.91 -15.94
N ALA A 108 17.67 11.67 -15.04
CA ALA A 108 16.62 12.62 -15.38
C ALA A 108 17.07 13.64 -16.45
N ARG A 109 18.26 14.24 -16.28
CA ARG A 109 18.83 15.18 -17.25
C ARG A 109 19.09 14.51 -18.61
N GLY A 110 19.51 13.25 -18.61
CA GLY A 110 19.71 12.47 -19.85
C GLY A 110 18.44 12.31 -20.70
N PHE A 111 17.26 12.38 -20.06
CA PHE A 111 15.95 12.36 -20.72
C PHE A 111 15.42 13.77 -21.09
N GLY A 112 16.20 14.83 -20.83
CA GLY A 112 15.80 16.21 -21.10
C GLY A 112 14.85 16.81 -20.07
N ALA A 113 14.68 16.18 -18.91
CA ALA A 113 13.89 16.75 -17.81
C ALA A 113 14.64 17.90 -17.14
N LEU A 114 13.91 18.92 -16.68
CA LEU A 114 14.45 19.95 -15.79
C LEU A 114 14.66 19.33 -14.40
N VAL A 115 15.86 19.38 -13.86
CA VAL A 115 16.15 18.80 -12.53
C VAL A 115 16.34 19.90 -11.49
N VAL A 116 15.49 19.90 -10.47
CA VAL A 116 15.59 20.76 -9.28
C VAL A 116 16.08 19.90 -8.12
N ARG A 117 17.29 20.15 -7.63
CA ARG A 117 17.80 19.44 -6.45
C ARG A 117 17.43 20.20 -5.19
N ILE A 118 16.83 19.51 -4.22
CA ILE A 118 16.53 20.10 -2.92
C ILE A 118 17.78 19.99 -2.05
N GLU A 119 18.30 21.13 -1.61
CA GLU A 119 19.27 21.15 -0.52
C GLU A 119 18.52 20.95 0.79
N THR A 120 19.10 20.19 1.71
CA THR A 120 18.51 19.94 3.03
C THR A 120 18.07 21.26 3.67
N ILE A 121 16.81 21.32 4.08
CA ILE A 121 16.27 22.47 4.82
C ILE A 121 17.09 22.59 6.12
N PRO A 122 17.71 23.76 6.39
CA PRO A 122 18.53 23.98 7.57
C PRO A 122 17.76 23.82 8.88
#